data_AF-A0A198YQY0-F1
#
_entry.id   AF-A0A198YQY0-F1
#
_cell.length_a   1.000
_cell.length_b   1.000
_cell.length_c   1.000
_cell.angle_alpha   90.00
_cell.angle_beta   90.00
_cell.angle_gamma   90.00
#
_symmetry.space_group_name_H-M   'P 1'
#
loop_
_entity.id
_entity.type
_entity.pdbx_description
1 polymer ?
#
loop_
_entity_poly.entity_id
_entity_poly.type
_entity_poly.pdbx_seq_one_letter_code
_entity_poly.pdbx_strand_id
1 'polypeptide(L)'
;MHPLFAAAELLGLRTRELGDPRGTQFMPSLKDLMEFMGASWPIALGVLLASSGILYADNVASSYLASLPKWAPGAAFVAALFSGSVLIVSALKSLINLARKPFMRKRRLAWQAEHVAGLEDLPDSERYILAWAIANSTQVVAAPYFNAHVKGLITRGYLLTTPGSHSINETPLLIPDHIWKALKEGLQGENLSALIGVRPFDRW
;
A
#
# COMPACT_ATOMS: atom_id res chain seq x y z
N MET A 1 0.18 -68.18 17.42
CA MET A 1 0.53 -67.90 16.01
C MET A 1 -0.60 -67.13 15.35
N HIS A 2 -0.53 -65.80 15.33
CA HIS A 2 -0.66 -64.95 14.14
C HIS A 2 -0.72 -63.47 14.56
N PRO A 3 -0.03 -62.55 13.86
CA PRO A 3 0.16 -61.17 14.27
C PRO A 3 -0.74 -60.24 13.44
N LEU A 4 -1.79 -59.66 14.03
CA LEU A 4 -2.61 -58.62 13.37
C LEU A 4 -3.15 -57.58 14.37
N PHE A 5 -2.40 -57.28 15.43
CA PHE A 5 -2.82 -56.30 16.45
C PHE A 5 -1.86 -55.12 16.67
N ALA A 6 -0.89 -54.90 15.78
CA ALA A 6 0.18 -53.91 15.99
C ALA A 6 0.32 -52.84 14.89
N ALA A 7 -0.75 -52.51 14.15
CA ALA A 7 -0.67 -51.54 13.05
C ALA A 7 -1.72 -50.41 13.07
N ALA A 8 -2.49 -50.26 14.15
CA ALA A 8 -3.53 -49.22 14.24
C ALA A 8 -3.12 -47.98 15.06
N GLU A 9 -1.91 -47.96 15.65
CA GLU A 9 -1.50 -46.92 16.61
C GLU A 9 -0.49 -45.89 16.05
N LEU A 10 -0.23 -45.92 14.74
CA LEU A 10 0.71 -45.00 14.06
C LEU A 10 0.05 -44.05 13.05
N LEU A 11 -1.28 -43.95 13.06
CA LEU A 11 -2.01 -42.89 12.40
C LEU A 11 -2.73 -42.10 13.49
N GLY A 12 -2.09 -41.01 13.93
CA GLY A 12 -2.58 -40.07 14.93
C GLY A 12 -3.88 -39.37 14.51
N LEU A 13 -4.97 -40.13 14.45
CA LEU A 13 -6.34 -39.63 14.41
C LEU A 13 -6.74 -39.25 15.83
N ARG A 14 -6.12 -38.18 16.31
CA ARG A 14 -6.64 -37.39 17.42
C ARG A 14 -7.91 -36.71 16.89
N THR A 15 -9.05 -37.31 17.17
CA THR A 15 -10.38 -36.73 17.03
C THR A 15 -10.43 -35.43 17.85
N ARG A 16 -10.08 -34.31 17.22
CA ARG A 16 -10.41 -32.97 17.70
C ARG A 16 -11.77 -32.59 17.11
N GLU A 17 -12.77 -32.74 17.96
CA GLU A 17 -13.71 -31.67 18.32
C GLU A 17 -14.38 -30.92 17.15
N LEU A 18 -15.65 -31.28 16.93
CA LEU A 18 -16.78 -30.44 16.54
C LEU A 18 -16.45 -29.16 15.73
N GLY A 19 -16.52 -29.29 14.41
CA GLY A 19 -16.76 -28.16 13.52
C GLY A 19 -18.16 -27.59 13.74
N ASP A 20 -18.20 -26.32 14.14
CA ASP A 20 -19.37 -25.48 14.30
C ASP A 20 -20.27 -25.50 13.04
N PRO A 21 -21.58 -25.84 13.13
CA PRO A 21 -22.50 -25.83 11.99
C PRO A 21 -23.00 -24.44 11.60
N ARG A 22 -22.42 -23.37 12.16
CA ARG A 22 -22.65 -22.01 11.66
C ARG A 22 -21.82 -21.82 10.42
N GLY A 23 -22.44 -22.09 9.28
CA GLY A 23 -21.98 -21.61 7.98
C GLY A 23 -21.69 -20.12 8.09
N THR A 24 -20.41 -19.78 8.20
CA THR A 24 -19.93 -18.45 7.84
C THR A 24 -20.25 -18.32 6.36
N GLN A 25 -21.43 -17.75 6.07
CA GLN A 25 -21.66 -17.13 4.77
C GLN A 25 -20.42 -16.30 4.50
N PHE A 26 -19.64 -16.71 3.50
CA PHE A 26 -18.78 -15.81 2.76
C PHE A 26 -19.74 -14.75 2.19
N MET A 27 -20.06 -13.74 3.00
CA MET A 27 -20.67 -12.52 2.51
C MET A 27 -19.48 -11.71 2.01
N PRO A 28 -19.20 -11.72 0.70
CA PRO A 28 -18.17 -10.84 0.16
C PRO A 28 -18.51 -9.43 0.64
N SER A 29 -17.59 -8.83 1.39
CA SER A 29 -17.73 -7.46 1.82
C SER A 29 -17.87 -6.57 0.58
N LEU A 30 -18.66 -5.51 0.66
CA LEU A 30 -18.71 -4.48 -0.39
C LEU A 30 -17.30 -3.98 -0.76
N LYS A 31 -16.38 -4.00 0.21
CA LYS A 31 -14.97 -3.70 -0.01
C LYS A 31 -14.29 -4.73 -0.90
N ASP A 32 -14.47 -6.02 -0.63
CA ASP A 32 -13.91 -7.10 -1.44
C ASP A 32 -14.50 -7.07 -2.85
N LEU A 33 -15.80 -6.81 -2.98
CA LEU A 33 -16.47 -6.65 -4.26
C LEU A 33 -15.92 -5.46 -5.04
N MET A 34 -15.66 -4.33 -4.37
CA MET A 34 -15.02 -3.16 -4.98
C MET A 34 -13.55 -3.39 -5.37
N GLU A 35 -12.84 -4.23 -4.60
CA GLU A 35 -11.43 -4.58 -4.82
C GLU A 35 -11.31 -5.55 -6.00
N PHE A 36 -12.18 -6.57 -6.08
CA PHE A 36 -12.32 -7.45 -7.24
C PHE A 36 -12.71 -6.68 -8.50
N MET A 37 -13.64 -5.74 -8.42
CA MET A 37 -14.00 -4.87 -9.56
C MET A 37 -12.89 -3.92 -9.98
N GLY A 38 -11.98 -3.54 -9.08
CA GLY A 38 -10.84 -2.67 -9.38
C GLY A 38 -9.66 -3.40 -10.03
N ALA A 39 -9.42 -4.65 -9.60
CA ALA A 39 -8.33 -5.49 -10.11
C ALA A 39 -8.62 -6.12 -11.49
N SER A 40 -9.89 -6.19 -11.90
CA SER A 40 -10.32 -6.99 -13.06
C SER A 40 -10.65 -6.19 -14.33
N TRP A 41 -10.35 -4.89 -14.42
CA TRP A 41 -10.70 -4.09 -15.61
C TRP A 41 -10.11 -4.64 -16.93
N PRO A 42 -8.89 -5.24 -17.00
CA PRO A 42 -8.37 -5.81 -18.24
C PRO A 42 -9.13 -7.08 -18.63
N ILE A 43 -9.57 -7.86 -17.63
CA ILE A 43 -10.37 -9.07 -17.83
C ILE A 43 -11.75 -8.68 -18.33
N ALA A 44 -12.38 -7.66 -17.74
CA ALA A 44 -13.66 -7.12 -18.18
C ALA A 44 -13.57 -6.57 -19.62
N LEU A 45 -12.47 -5.91 -19.98
CA LEU A 45 -12.21 -5.48 -21.36
C LEU A 45 -12.10 -6.66 -22.32
N GLY A 46 -11.36 -7.71 -21.95
CA GLY A 46 -11.25 -8.93 -22.75
C GLY A 46 -12.59 -9.62 -22.96
N VAL A 47 -13.41 -9.74 -21.90
CA VAL A 47 -14.76 -10.30 -21.99
C VAL A 47 -15.64 -9.43 -22.89
N LEU A 48 -15.62 -8.10 -22.72
CA LEU A 48 -16.42 -7.18 -23.55
C LEU A 48 -16.06 -7.29 -25.03
N LEU A 49 -14.77 -7.32 -25.37
CA LEU A 49 -14.29 -7.45 -26.74
C LEU A 49 -14.69 -8.80 -27.35
N ALA A 50 -14.53 -9.89 -26.59
CA ALA A 50 -14.92 -11.22 -27.03
C ALA A 50 -16.44 -11.32 -27.25
N SER A 51 -17.25 -10.86 -26.28
CA SER A 51 -18.71 -10.89 -26.38
C SER A 51 -19.23 -9.98 -27.49
N SER A 52 -18.66 -8.79 -27.64
CA SER A 52 -19.05 -7.86 -28.71
C SER A 52 -18.67 -8.40 -30.09
N GLY A 53 -17.53 -9.09 -30.20
CA GLY A 53 -17.12 -9.78 -31.43
C GLY A 53 -18.08 -10.89 -31.83
N ILE A 54 -18.53 -11.71 -30.86
CA ILE A 54 -19.52 -12.77 -31.10
C ILE A 54 -20.86 -12.18 -31.55
N LEU A 55 -21.35 -11.13 -30.86
CA LEU A 55 -22.61 -10.46 -31.23
C LEU A 55 -22.54 -9.76 -32.59
N TYR A 56 -21.40 -9.14 -32.91
CA TYR A 56 -21.20 -8.50 -34.21
C TYR A 56 -21.18 -9.53 -35.35
N ALA A 57 -20.47 -10.65 -35.15
CA ALA A 57 -20.37 -11.69 -36.16
C ALA A 57 -21.67 -12.50 -36.33
N ASP A 58 -22.50 -12.61 -35.28
CA ASP A 58 -23.87 -13.13 -35.34
C ASP A 58 -24.77 -12.22 -36.20
N ASN A 59 -24.69 -10.90 -36.00
CA ASN A 59 -25.45 -9.91 -36.79
C ASN A 59 -25.07 -9.91 -38.29
N VAL A 60 -23.80 -10.15 -38.61
CA VAL A 60 -23.31 -10.23 -40.01
C VAL A 60 -23.58 -11.60 -40.64
N ALA A 61 -24.27 -12.51 -39.94
CA ALA A 61 -24.63 -13.86 -40.41
C ALA A 61 -23.42 -14.64 -40.94
N SER A 62 -22.29 -14.56 -40.24
CA SER A 62 -21.09 -15.30 -40.62
C SER A 62 -21.35 -16.81 -40.56
N SER A 63 -21.06 -17.51 -41.66
CA SER A 63 -21.31 -18.96 -41.82
C SER A 63 -20.60 -19.83 -40.79
N TYR A 64 -19.56 -19.32 -40.13
CA TYR A 64 -18.86 -20.02 -39.04
C TYR A 64 -19.62 -20.03 -37.71
N LEU A 65 -20.61 -19.15 -37.51
CA LEU A 65 -21.38 -19.06 -36.25
C LEU A 65 -22.73 -19.77 -36.33
N ALA A 66 -23.15 -20.24 -37.51
CA ALA A 66 -24.38 -20.99 -37.71
C ALA A 66 -24.42 -22.33 -36.92
N SER A 67 -23.25 -22.82 -36.50
CA SER A 67 -23.10 -24.03 -35.68
C SER A 67 -23.15 -23.76 -34.17
N LEU A 68 -23.23 -22.50 -33.73
CA LEU A 68 -23.32 -22.19 -32.31
C LEU A 68 -24.66 -22.59 -31.71
N PRO A 69 -24.68 -22.99 -30.43
CA PRO A 69 -25.93 -23.23 -29.71
C PRO A 69 -26.78 -21.97 -29.65
N LYS A 70 -28.11 -22.10 -29.77
CA LYS A 70 -29.07 -20.98 -29.72
C LYS A 70 -28.98 -20.12 -28.45
N TRP A 71 -28.38 -20.63 -27.38
CA TRP A 71 -28.17 -19.90 -26.13
C TRP A 71 -26.90 -19.03 -26.11
N ALA A 72 -25.95 -19.27 -27.01
CA ALA A 72 -24.65 -18.59 -27.02
C ALA A 72 -24.73 -17.07 -27.27
N PRO A 73 -25.57 -16.56 -28.20
CA PRO A 73 -25.76 -15.11 -28.35
C PRO A 73 -26.35 -14.45 -27.09
N GLY A 74 -27.28 -15.13 -26.41
CA GLY A 74 -27.87 -14.65 -25.16
C GLY A 74 -26.83 -14.56 -24.02
N ALA A 75 -25.98 -15.57 -23.88
CA ALA A 75 -24.90 -15.56 -22.90
C ALA A 75 -23.86 -14.47 -23.20
N ALA A 76 -23.50 -14.29 -24.48
CA ALA A 76 -22.61 -13.22 -24.92
C ALA A 76 -23.19 -11.83 -24.62
N PHE A 77 -24.49 -11.62 -24.85
CA PHE A 77 -25.17 -10.37 -24.53
C PHE A 77 -25.13 -10.04 -23.03
N VAL A 78 -25.43 -11.02 -22.17
CA VAL A 78 -25.36 -10.84 -20.71
C VAL A 78 -23.92 -10.53 -20.29
N ALA A 79 -22.93 -11.26 -20.80
CA ALA A 79 -21.52 -11.00 -20.53
C ALA A 79 -21.07 -9.60 -20.98
N ALA A 80 -21.55 -9.12 -22.14
CA ALA A 80 -21.26 -7.79 -22.65
C ALA A 80 -21.83 -6.69 -21.74
N LEU A 81 -23.07 -6.85 -21.27
CA LEU A 81 -23.70 -5.88 -20.36
C LEU A 81 -22.95 -5.77 -19.03
N PHE A 82 -22.66 -6.90 -18.38
CA PHE A 82 -21.96 -6.91 -17.09
C PHE A 82 -20.53 -6.38 -17.21
N SER A 83 -19.78 -6.80 -18.23
CA SER A 83 -18.42 -6.30 -18.46
C SER A 83 -18.40 -4.81 -18.83
N GLY A 84 -19.38 -4.35 -19.62
CA GLY A 84 -19.56 -2.94 -19.95
C GLY A 84 -19.83 -2.08 -18.73
N SER A 85 -20.69 -2.52 -17.81
CA SER A 85 -20.95 -1.81 -16.55
C SER A 85 -19.69 -1.69 -15.68
N VAL A 86 -18.89 -2.76 -15.57
CA VAL A 86 -17.62 -2.73 -14.81
C VAL A 86 -16.62 -1.74 -15.41
N LEU A 87 -16.53 -1.68 -16.74
CA LEU A 87 -15.65 -0.74 -17.44
C LEU A 87 -16.09 0.71 -17.27
N ILE A 88 -17.40 0.99 -17.34
CA ILE A 88 -17.95 2.34 -17.11
C ILE A 88 -17.61 2.82 -15.69
N VAL A 89 -17.79 1.98 -14.67
CA VAL A 89 -17.43 2.31 -13.29
C VAL A 89 -15.92 2.55 -13.14
N SER A 90 -15.10 1.73 -13.80
CA SER A 90 -13.64 1.88 -13.76
C SER A 90 -13.16 3.15 -14.47
N ALA A 91 -13.77 3.49 -15.60
CA ALA A 91 -13.52 4.73 -16.33
C ALA A 91 -13.92 5.95 -15.48
N LEU A 92 -15.09 5.90 -14.84
CA LEU A 92 -15.56 6.97 -13.96
C LEU A 92 -14.64 7.16 -12.75
N LYS A 93 -14.23 6.08 -12.07
CA LYS A 93 -13.24 6.12 -10.99
C LYS A 93 -11.92 6.75 -11.45
N SER A 94 -11.45 6.37 -12.63
CA SER A 94 -10.22 6.91 -13.21
C SER A 94 -10.33 8.41 -13.51
N LEU A 95 -11.47 8.84 -14.03
CA LEU A 95 -11.74 10.25 -14.33
C LEU A 95 -11.85 11.07 -13.04
N ILE A 96 -12.54 10.58 -12.02
CA ILE A 96 -12.60 11.21 -10.69
C ILE A 96 -11.20 11.31 -10.08
N ASN A 97 -10.41 10.24 -10.13
CA ASN A 97 -9.04 10.25 -9.61
C ASN A 97 -8.17 11.25 -10.36
N LEU A 98 -8.28 11.32 -11.68
CA LEU A 98 -7.55 12.28 -12.51
C LEU A 98 -7.95 13.72 -12.18
N ALA A 99 -9.25 13.99 -12.01
CA ALA A 99 -9.77 15.30 -11.63
C ALA A 99 -9.33 15.72 -10.22
N ARG A 100 -9.18 14.77 -9.29
CA ARG A 100 -8.73 15.03 -7.90
C ARG A 100 -7.22 15.18 -7.76
N LYS A 101 -6.40 14.62 -8.66
CA LYS A 101 -4.93 14.74 -8.64
C LYS A 101 -4.40 16.16 -8.45
N PRO A 102 -4.82 17.18 -9.21
CA PRO A 102 -4.28 18.54 -9.04
C PRO A 102 -4.60 19.12 -7.66
N PHE A 103 -5.81 18.89 -7.13
CA PHE A 103 -6.20 19.35 -5.80
C PHE A 103 -5.41 18.65 -4.69
N MET A 104 -5.24 17.32 -4.82
CA MET A 104 -4.44 16.55 -3.86
C MET A 104 -2.97 16.96 -3.89
N ARG A 105 -2.42 17.29 -5.07
CA ARG A 105 -1.06 17.80 -5.20
C ARG A 105 -0.92 19.16 -4.51
N LYS A 106 -1.85 20.10 -4.73
CA LYS A 106 -1.85 21.41 -4.06
C LYS A 106 -1.94 21.25 -2.54
N ARG A 107 -2.85 20.41 -2.06
CA ARG A 107 -3.01 20.16 -0.62
C ARG A 107 -1.77 19.52 0.00
N ARG A 108 -1.14 18.58 -0.72
CA ARG A 108 0.12 17.96 -0.27
C ARG A 108 1.24 18.98 -0.18
N LEU A 109 1.37 19.88 -1.15
CA LEU A 109 2.38 20.94 -1.13
C LEU A 109 2.12 21.93 0.00
N ALA A 110 0.87 22.33 0.23
CA ALA A 110 0.50 23.21 1.34
C ALA A 110 0.83 22.56 2.70
N TRP A 111 0.47 21.29 2.87
CA TRP A 111 0.80 20.52 4.07
C TRP A 111 2.32 20.39 4.25
N GLN A 112 3.08 20.12 3.18
CA GLN A 112 4.54 20.06 3.25
C GLN A 112 5.14 21.42 3.63
N ALA A 113 4.62 22.53 3.12
CA ALA A 113 5.09 23.86 3.45
C ALA A 113 4.81 24.21 4.92
N GLU A 114 3.62 23.86 5.43
CA GLU A 114 3.26 24.02 6.84
C GLU A 114 4.17 23.16 7.74
N HIS A 115 4.44 21.91 7.34
CA HIS A 115 5.34 21.01 8.07
C HIS A 115 6.78 21.54 8.11
N VAL A 116 7.24 22.16 7.02
CA VAL A 116 8.56 22.80 6.95
C VAL A 116 8.61 24.06 7.81
N ALA A 117 7.55 24.88 7.84
CA ALA A 117 7.50 26.07 8.68
C ALA A 117 7.66 25.72 10.18
N GLY A 118 7.12 24.58 10.61
CA GLY A 118 7.29 24.09 11.98
C GLY A 118 8.72 23.66 12.37
N LEU A 119 9.68 23.66 11.44
CA LEU A 119 11.09 23.38 11.76
C LEU A 119 11.72 24.50 12.60
N GLU A 120 11.24 25.75 12.45
CA GLU A 120 11.77 26.91 13.17
C GLU A 120 11.44 26.84 14.68
N ASP A 121 10.29 26.24 15.02
CA ASP A 121 9.77 26.09 16.39
C ASP A 121 10.30 24.83 17.12
N LEU A 122 11.34 24.19 16.58
CA LEU A 122 11.92 23.01 17.20
C LEU A 122 12.81 23.38 18.40
N PRO A 123 12.74 22.63 19.52
CA PRO A 123 13.70 22.75 20.60
C PRO A 123 15.15 22.58 20.12
N ASP A 124 16.09 23.28 20.75
CA ASP A 124 17.52 23.26 20.38
C ASP A 124 18.11 21.84 20.28
N SER A 125 17.71 20.95 21.17
CA SER A 125 18.17 19.55 21.17
C SER A 125 17.67 18.77 19.95
N GLU A 126 16.43 18.99 19.53
CA GLU A 126 15.85 18.36 18.34
C GLU A 126 16.47 18.92 17.06
N ARG A 127 16.67 20.25 17.00
CA ARG A 127 17.39 20.91 15.89
C ARG A 127 18.81 20.39 15.75
N TYR A 128 19.50 20.16 16.87
CA TYR A 128 20.86 19.62 16.87
C TYR A 128 20.94 18.24 16.21
N ILE A 129 19.98 17.34 16.49
CA ILE A 129 19.93 16.00 15.87
C ILE A 129 19.75 16.12 14.34
N LEU A 130 18.88 17.01 13.89
CA LEU A 130 18.65 17.24 12.45
C LEU A 130 19.86 17.89 11.76
N ALA A 131 20.48 18.90 12.40
CA ALA A 131 21.70 19.53 11.91
C ALA A 131 22.87 18.55 11.84
N TRP A 132 22.99 17.67 12.84
CA TRP A 132 23.97 16.58 12.82
C TRP A 132 23.76 15.63 11.63
N ALA A 133 22.52 15.26 11.32
CA ALA A 133 22.21 14.37 10.19
C ALA A 133 22.64 15.00 8.86
N ILE A 134 22.42 16.31 8.70
CA ILE A 134 22.85 17.09 7.53
C ILE A 134 24.38 17.17 7.46
N ALA A 135 25.05 17.45 8.59
CA ALA A 135 26.50 17.53 8.67
C ALA A 135 27.19 16.23 8.23
N ASN A 136 26.61 15.08 8.59
CA ASN A 136 27.13 13.75 8.23
C ASN A 136 26.59 13.26 6.87
N SER A 137 25.79 14.08 6.17
CA SER A 137 25.18 13.73 4.87
C SER A 137 24.34 12.45 4.91
N THR A 138 23.76 12.11 6.06
CA THR A 138 22.98 10.90 6.28
C THR A 138 21.50 11.21 6.49
N GLN A 139 20.64 10.66 5.64
CA GLN A 139 19.18 10.80 5.80
C GLN A 139 18.58 9.80 6.80
N VAL A 140 19.34 8.76 7.15
CA VAL A 140 18.97 7.75 8.14
C VAL A 140 19.85 7.92 9.36
N VAL A 141 19.23 8.05 10.53
CA VAL A 141 19.87 8.23 11.83
C VAL A 141 19.58 7.01 12.68
N ALA A 142 20.61 6.37 13.22
CA ALA A 142 20.45 5.31 14.21
C ALA A 142 20.36 5.93 15.60
N ALA A 143 19.23 5.76 16.28
CA ALA A 143 18.99 6.36 17.59
C ALA A 143 18.24 5.42 18.55
N PRO A 144 18.37 5.60 19.88
CA PRO A 144 17.56 4.88 20.84
C PRO A 144 16.10 5.29 20.73
N TYR A 145 15.20 4.31 20.56
CA TYR A 145 13.77 4.59 20.36
C TYR A 145 13.11 5.36 21.51
N PHE A 146 13.59 5.14 22.74
CA PHE A 146 13.03 5.75 23.95
C PHE A 146 13.63 7.10 24.34
N ASN A 147 14.57 7.64 23.56
CA ASN A 147 15.09 8.98 23.82
C ASN A 147 13.97 10.03 23.63
N ALA A 148 13.79 10.92 24.61
CA ALA A 148 12.71 11.90 24.62
C ALA A 148 12.71 12.83 23.41
N HIS A 149 13.89 13.27 22.96
CA HIS A 149 14.06 14.16 21.80
C HIS A 149 13.75 13.43 20.49
N VAL A 150 14.19 12.17 20.39
CA VAL A 150 13.88 11.31 19.23
C VAL A 150 12.38 11.06 19.14
N LYS A 151 11.73 10.77 20.27
CA LYS A 151 10.29 10.58 20.34
C LYS A 151 9.52 11.85 19.98
N GLY A 152 9.99 13.03 20.40
CA GLY A 152 9.44 14.32 19.99
C GLY A 152 9.50 14.56 18.48
N LEU A 153 10.63 14.24 17.86
CA LEU A 153 10.80 14.31 16.41
C LEU A 153 9.91 13.31 15.66
N ILE A 154 9.72 12.10 16.20
CA ILE A 154 8.83 11.08 15.61
C ILE A 154 7.36 11.51 15.71
N THR A 155 6.90 11.99 16.88
CA THR A 155 5.50 12.40 17.06
C THR A 155 5.14 13.61 16.20
N ARG A 156 6.09 14.52 15.98
CA ARG A 156 5.94 15.65 15.04
C ARG A 156 6.09 15.25 13.57
N GLY A 157 6.53 14.03 13.27
CA GLY A 157 6.68 13.51 11.90
C GLY A 157 7.93 13.95 11.15
N TYR A 158 8.94 14.49 11.84
CA TYR A 158 10.24 14.84 11.27
C TYR A 158 11.17 13.63 11.12
N LEU A 159 10.89 12.55 11.87
CA LEU A 159 11.54 11.26 11.75
C LEU A 159 10.50 10.16 11.56
N LEU A 160 10.78 9.23 10.65
CA LEU A 160 9.96 8.07 10.35
C LEU A 160 10.70 6.79 10.75
N THR A 161 10.01 5.90 11.45
CA THR A 161 10.55 4.58 11.75
C THR A 161 10.52 3.71 10.50
N THR A 162 11.67 3.18 10.10
CA THR A 162 11.74 2.23 8.99
C THR A 162 11.06 0.91 9.39
N PRO A 163 10.22 0.31 8.53
CA PRO A 163 9.60 -0.98 8.83
C PRO A 163 10.67 -2.10 8.86
N GLY A 164 10.67 -2.91 9.92
CA GLY A 164 11.61 -4.02 10.07
C GLY A 164 11.80 -4.47 11.53
N SER A 165 12.58 -5.53 11.71
CA SER A 165 13.04 -5.96 13.04
C SER A 165 14.38 -5.29 13.32
N HIS A 166 14.41 -4.37 14.28
CA HIS A 166 15.60 -3.61 14.66
C HIS A 166 15.78 -3.64 16.17
N SER A 167 17.03 -3.44 16.62
CA SER A 167 17.31 -3.26 18.05
C SER A 167 16.69 -1.95 18.54
N ILE A 168 16.08 -1.99 19.73
CA ILE A 168 15.48 -0.82 20.38
C ILE A 168 16.53 0.27 20.66
N ASN A 169 17.79 -0.14 20.88
CA ASN A 169 18.89 0.77 21.21
C ASN A 169 19.42 1.52 19.97
N GLU A 170 19.25 0.95 18.79
CA GLU A 170 19.76 1.50 17.52
C GLU A 170 18.69 1.33 16.45
N THR A 171 17.58 2.04 16.63
CA THR A 171 16.48 2.02 15.66
C THR A 171 16.83 2.95 14.49
N PRO A 172 16.76 2.47 13.23
CA PRO A 172 16.95 3.32 12.07
C PRO A 172 15.74 4.23 11.88
N LEU A 173 16.01 5.54 11.87
CA LEU A 173 15.02 6.59 11.68
C LEU A 173 15.33 7.37 10.42
N LEU A 174 14.36 7.48 9.53
CA LEU A 174 14.49 8.17 8.25
C LEU A 174 13.92 9.57 8.32
N ILE A 175 14.69 10.56 7.89
CA ILE A 175 14.21 11.93 7.71
C ILE A 175 13.42 12.00 6.38
N PRO A 176 12.16 12.46 6.36
CA PRO A 176 11.39 12.59 5.13
C PRO A 176 12.06 13.51 4.10
N ASP A 177 11.95 13.18 2.81
CA ASP A 177 12.63 13.91 1.72
C ASP A 177 12.35 15.42 1.72
N HIS A 178 11.11 15.82 2.02
CA HIS A 178 10.71 17.23 2.02
C HIS A 178 11.36 18.01 3.16
N ILE A 179 11.51 17.37 4.33
CA ILE A 179 12.22 17.93 5.48
C ILE A 179 13.72 17.96 5.21
N TRP A 180 14.27 16.89 4.63
CA TRP A 180 15.70 16.80 4.28
C TRP A 180 16.12 17.90 3.31
N LYS A 181 15.31 18.17 2.27
CA LYS A 181 15.56 19.26 1.33
C LYS A 181 15.50 20.62 2.01
N ALA A 182 14.46 20.87 2.81
CA ALA A 182 14.33 22.13 3.54
C ALA A 182 15.50 22.38 4.50
N LEU A 183 15.95 21.36 5.23
CA LEU A 183 17.12 21.44 6.10
C LEU A 183 18.40 21.73 5.33
N LYS A 184 18.60 21.08 4.17
CA LYS A 184 19.76 21.36 3.31
C LYS A 184 19.77 22.77 2.75
N GLU A 185 18.60 23.33 2.46
CA GLU A 185 18.48 24.71 1.98
C GLU A 185 18.68 25.72 3.12
N GLY A 186 18.10 25.47 4.30
CA GLY A 186 18.22 26.36 5.45
C GLY A 186 19.62 26.41 6.07
N LEU A 187 20.34 25.28 6.09
CA LEU A 187 21.69 25.18 6.69
C LEU A 187 22.82 25.43 5.68
N GLN A 188 22.51 25.86 4.45
CA GLN A 188 23.52 26.24 3.46
C GLN A 188 24.29 27.48 3.93
N GLY A 189 25.55 27.28 4.31
CA GLY A 189 26.44 28.36 4.77
C GLY A 189 26.72 28.34 6.28
N GLU A 190 26.05 27.48 7.06
CA GLU A 190 26.42 27.26 8.45
C GLU A 190 27.68 26.40 8.57
N ASN A 191 28.52 26.72 9.56
CA ASN A 191 29.72 25.94 9.84
C ASN A 191 29.38 24.67 10.65
N LEU A 192 28.99 23.61 9.93
CA LEU A 192 28.61 22.32 10.52
C LEU A 192 29.79 21.41 10.87
N SER A 193 31.04 21.87 10.67
CA SER A 193 32.25 21.04 10.86
C SER A 193 32.37 20.48 12.28
N ALA A 194 31.87 21.19 13.28
CA ALA A 194 31.88 20.77 14.68
C ALA A 194 30.96 19.57 15.00
N LEU A 195 30.05 19.22 14.08
CA LEU A 195 29.07 18.13 14.27
C LEU A 195 29.50 16.82 13.61
N ILE A 196 30.54 16.85 12.78
CA ILE A 196 30.99 15.69 12.02
C ILE A 196 31.64 14.68 12.97
N GLY A 197 31.19 13.42 12.93
CA GLY A 197 31.76 12.33 13.74
C GLY A 197 31.39 12.33 15.23
N VAL A 198 30.64 13.33 15.71
CA VAL A 198 30.10 13.34 17.08
C VAL A 198 28.91 12.38 17.15
N ARG A 199 28.68 11.72 18.28
CA ARG A 199 27.42 10.99 18.51
C ARG A 199 26.39 11.99 19.04
N PRO A 200 25.28 12.24 18.32
CA PRO A 200 24.39 13.33 18.66
C PRO A 200 23.63 13.08 19.97
N PHE A 201 23.57 11.83 20.41
CA PHE A 201 22.84 11.39 21.60
C PHE A 201 23.68 11.30 22.87
N ASP A 202 25.01 11.43 22.78
CA ASP A 202 25.92 11.36 23.95
C ASP A 202 25.95 12.66 24.75
N ARG A 203 25.29 13.72 24.24
CA ARG A 203 25.31 15.07 24.82
C ARG A 203 24.25 15.27 25.92
N TRP A 204 23.38 14.29 26.15
CA TRP A 204 22.23 14.35 27.07
C TRP A 204 22.07 13.06 27.88
#